data_AF-B0BXV5-F1
#
_entry.id   AF-B0BXV5-F1
#
_cell.length_a   1.000
_cell.length_b   1.000
_cell.length_c   1.000
_cell.angle_alpha   90.00
_cell.angle_beta   90.00
_cell.angle_gamma   90.00
#
_symmetry.space_group_name_H-M   'P 1'
#
loop_
_entity.id
_entity.type
_entity.pdbx_description
1 polymer ?
#
loop_
_entity_poly.entity_id
_entity_poly.type
_entity_poly.pdbx_seq_one_letter_code
_entity_poly.pdbx_strand_id
1 'polypeptide(L)'
;MEVFMVRTTALKLIAVIDSKQMMLYDAQGVKITTNTPLKLSLDLEEHHHHREKRQSLYQNKSTPASLFEPHTSLKDIVHKEAARSVIKHLEKVTTADQAKYKELIIVAEPQMLGCVRQELKNGLKKMITKEIAKDLVQHSVDAVERAVFS
;
A
#
# COMPACT_ATOMS: atom_id res chain seq x y z
N MET A 1 -2.23 46.98 -6.11
CA MET A 1 -1.17 46.03 -5.71
C MET A 1 -1.85 44.74 -5.33
N GLU A 2 -1.98 43.81 -6.27
CA GLU A 2 -2.42 42.46 -5.96
C GLU A 2 -1.27 41.77 -5.22
N VAL A 3 -1.47 41.53 -3.93
CA VAL A 3 -0.56 40.72 -3.13
C VAL A 3 -0.75 39.30 -3.65
N PHE A 4 0.15 38.83 -4.51
CA PHE A 4 0.24 37.42 -4.86
C PHE A 4 0.56 36.67 -3.57
N MET A 5 -0.50 36.23 -2.89
CA MET A 5 -0.40 35.31 -1.77
C MET A 5 0.28 34.06 -2.33
N VAL A 6 1.57 33.91 -2.05
CA VAL A 6 2.30 32.68 -2.28
C VAL A 6 1.60 31.64 -1.43
N ARG A 7 0.61 30.96 -2.01
CA ARG A 7 -0.01 29.80 -1.39
C ARG A 7 1.13 28.82 -1.22
N THR A 8 1.65 28.72 0.00
CA THR A 8 2.60 27.68 0.35
C THR A 8 1.89 26.36 0.09
N THR A 9 2.17 25.79 -1.08
CA THR A 9 1.52 24.57 -1.54
C THR A 9 1.92 23.49 -0.55
N ALA A 10 0.91 22.87 0.05
CA ALA A 10 1.12 21.82 1.04
C ALA A 10 1.97 20.70 0.43
N LEU A 11 2.89 20.17 1.23
CA LEU A 11 3.63 18.97 0.86
C LEU A 11 2.69 17.77 0.92
N LYS A 12 2.75 16.98 -0.14
CA LYS A 12 1.98 15.76 -0.35
C LYS A 12 2.96 14.60 -0.42
N LEU A 13 2.59 13.48 0.19
CA LEU A 13 3.30 12.22 0.03
C LEU A 13 2.54 11.37 -0.99
N ILE A 14 3.20 10.87 -2.02
CA ILE A 14 2.63 9.93 -2.97
C ILE A 14 3.28 8.57 -2.72
N ALA A 15 2.46 7.57 -2.39
CA ALA A 15 2.87 6.19 -2.20
C ALA A 15 2.40 5.35 -3.38
N VAL A 16 3.33 4.90 -4.22
CA VAL A 16 3.08 3.95 -5.29
C VAL A 16 3.43 2.56 -4.78
N ILE A 17 2.45 1.65 -4.74
CA ILE A 17 2.54 0.39 -4.02
C ILE A 17 2.27 -0.79 -4.96
N ASP A 18 3.13 -1.80 -4.84
CA ASP A 18 2.99 -3.15 -5.38
C ASP A 18 2.93 -4.16 -4.23
N SER A 19 2.59 -5.41 -4.54
CA SER A 19 2.81 -6.60 -3.73
C SER A 19 4.24 -6.78 -3.21
N LYS A 20 5.26 -6.28 -3.92
CA LYS A 20 6.68 -6.52 -3.59
C LYS A 20 7.43 -5.30 -3.07
N GLN A 21 7.01 -4.11 -3.46
CA GLN A 21 7.77 -2.89 -3.21
C GLN A 21 6.85 -1.68 -3.13
N MET A 22 7.29 -0.67 -2.38
CA MET A 22 6.68 0.64 -2.29
C MET A 22 7.67 1.71 -2.76
N MET A 23 7.19 2.68 -3.51
CA MET A 23 7.93 3.88 -3.88
C MET A 23 7.25 5.10 -3.28
N LEU A 24 8.02 5.91 -2.57
CA LEU A 24 7.55 7.17 -2.00
C LEU A 24 8.12 8.35 -2.77
N TYR A 25 7.23 9.30 -3.08
CA TYR A 25 7.57 10.56 -3.72
C TYR A 25 7.04 11.72 -2.90
N ASP A 26 7.85 12.76 -2.76
CA ASP A 26 7.40 14.06 -2.27
C ASP A 26 6.82 14.83 -3.45
N ALA A 27 5.67 15.45 -3.24
CA ALA A 27 5.05 16.33 -4.21
C ALA A 27 4.61 17.63 -3.55
N GLN A 28 4.63 18.70 -4.33
CA GLN A 28 4.20 20.01 -3.89
C GLN A 28 3.29 20.63 -4.95
N GLY A 29 2.04 20.93 -4.58
CA GLY A 29 1.04 21.37 -5.54
C GLY A 29 0.64 20.25 -6.50
N VAL A 30 0.95 20.41 -7.79
CA VAL A 30 0.66 19.46 -8.87
C VAL A 30 1.92 18.80 -9.46
N LYS A 31 3.06 18.94 -8.78
CA LYS A 31 4.35 18.47 -9.27
C LYS A 31 5.07 17.60 -8.24
N ILE A 32 5.69 16.52 -8.72
CA ILE A 32 6.59 15.67 -7.93
C ILE A 32 7.93 16.40 -7.80
N THR A 33 8.43 16.54 -6.58
CA THR A 33 9.70 17.24 -6.28
C THR A 33 10.87 16.27 -6.12
N THR A 34 10.61 14.98 -5.87
CA THR A 34 11.65 13.96 -5.74
C THR A 34 11.96 13.31 -7.10
N ASN A 35 13.21 13.42 -7.56
CA ASN A 35 13.66 12.76 -8.80
C ASN A 35 13.91 11.25 -8.60
N THR A 36 14.35 10.85 -7.41
CA THR A 36 14.60 9.45 -7.06
C THR A 36 13.67 9.04 -5.93
N PRO A 37 12.67 8.16 -6.19
CA PRO A 37 11.77 7.71 -5.14
C PRO A 37 12.52 6.96 -4.04
N LEU A 38 12.05 7.10 -2.81
CA LEU A 38 12.46 6.21 -1.74
C LEU A 38 11.81 4.85 -1.99
N LYS A 39 12.62 3.90 -2.47
CA LYS A 39 12.22 2.53 -2.74
C LYS A 39 12.35 1.69 -1.48
N LEU A 40 11.25 1.07 -1.07
CA LEU A 40 11.17 0.17 0.08
C LEU A 40 10.72 -1.21 -0.43
N SER A 41 11.52 -2.23 -0.15
CA SER A 41 11.08 -3.62 -0.37
C SER A 41 10.10 -4.00 0.72
N LEU A 42 8.98 -4.62 0.34
CA LEU A 42 8.04 -5.18 1.29
C LEU A 42 8.55 -6.57 1.65
N ASP A 43 9.12 -6.70 2.84
CA ASP A 43 9.49 -8.00 3.40
C ASP A 43 8.19 -8.75 3.67
N LEU A 44 7.87 -9.67 2.76
CA LEU A 44 6.87 -10.69 3.01
C LEU A 44 7.54 -11.65 3.97
N GLU A 45 7.19 -11.58 5.26
CA GLU A 45 7.62 -12.62 6.18
C GLU A 45 7.17 -13.93 5.56
N GLU A 46 8.13 -14.77 5.16
CA GLU A 46 7.83 -16.09 4.63
C GLU A 46 7.15 -16.86 5.75
N HIS A 47 5.83 -16.71 5.85
CA HIS A 47 5.00 -17.62 6.60
C HIS A 47 5.14 -18.94 5.84
N HIS A 48 6.18 -19.70 6.21
CA HIS A 48 6.25 -21.13 6.02
C HIS A 48 4.97 -21.66 6.65
N HIS A 49 3.91 -21.74 5.83
CA HIS A 49 2.72 -22.45 6.17
C HIS A 49 3.20 -23.85 6.47
N HIS A 50 3.31 -24.15 7.77
CA HIS A 50 3.36 -25.49 8.30
C HIS A 50 2.02 -26.09 7.91
N ARG A 51 1.90 -26.48 6.64
CA ARG A 51 0.91 -27.41 6.17
C ARG A 51 1.24 -28.67 6.94
N GLU A 52 0.56 -28.86 8.07
CA GLU A 52 0.52 -30.14 8.75
C GLU A 52 0.06 -31.16 7.71
N LYS A 53 1.02 -31.79 7.03
CA LYS A 53 0.81 -33.05 6.35
C LYS A 53 0.48 -34.04 7.47
N ARG A 54 -0.79 -34.10 7.88
CA ARG A 54 -1.27 -35.23 8.67
C ARG A 54 -1.03 -36.46 7.81
N GLN A 55 -0.02 -37.23 8.22
CA GLN A 55 0.29 -38.54 7.68
C GLN A 55 -0.99 -39.37 7.73
N SER A 56 -1.39 -39.87 6.57
CA SER A 56 -2.48 -40.80 6.41
C SER A 56 -2.13 -42.10 7.12
N LEU A 57 -2.72 -42.32 8.30
CA LEU A 57 -2.93 -43.66 8.83
C LEU A 57 -4.43 -43.91 8.87
N TYR A 58 -4.83 -44.97 8.18
CA TYR A 58 -6.18 -45.50 8.02
C TYR A 58 -7.11 -45.26 9.22
N GLN A 59 -8.31 -44.70 8.97
CA GLN A 59 -9.57 -45.33 9.38
C GLN A 59 -10.80 -44.63 8.81
N ASN A 60 -11.69 -45.46 8.25
CA ASN A 60 -13.08 -45.18 7.94
C ASN A 60 -13.80 -44.42 9.05
N LYS A 61 -14.54 -43.35 8.69
CA LYS A 61 -15.96 -43.09 9.03
C LYS A 61 -16.35 -41.72 8.48
N SER A 62 -17.44 -41.71 7.74
CA SER A 62 -18.09 -40.58 7.08
C SER A 62 -18.46 -39.45 8.05
N THR A 63 -17.82 -38.30 7.88
CA THR A 63 -18.24 -36.98 8.35
C THR A 63 -18.03 -36.00 7.19
N PRO A 64 -19.00 -35.17 6.79
CA PRO A 64 -18.77 -34.10 5.82
C PRO A 64 -18.03 -32.95 6.52
N ALA A 65 -16.78 -33.19 6.90
CA ALA A 65 -15.90 -32.20 7.50
C ALA A 65 -15.00 -31.61 6.41
N SER A 66 -15.56 -30.82 5.49
CA SER A 66 -14.84 -29.74 4.80
C SER A 66 -15.81 -28.94 3.91
N LEU A 67 -16.58 -28.03 4.50
CA LEU A 67 -17.26 -26.95 3.75
C LEU A 67 -16.66 -25.57 4.05
N PHE A 68 -15.50 -25.55 4.72
CA PHE A 68 -14.76 -24.34 5.03
C PHE A 68 -13.28 -24.56 4.68
N GLU A 69 -12.99 -24.92 3.44
CA GLU A 69 -11.68 -24.54 2.89
C GLU A 69 -11.70 -23.02 2.78
N PRO A 70 -10.86 -22.27 3.52
CA PRO A 70 -10.79 -20.83 3.35
C PRO A 70 -10.40 -20.57 1.89
N HIS A 71 -11.32 -20.01 1.10
CA HIS A 71 -11.10 -19.65 -0.30
C HIS A 71 -10.11 -18.48 -0.48
N THR A 72 -9.20 -18.26 0.47
CA THR A 72 -8.12 -17.29 0.35
C THR A 72 -7.07 -17.84 -0.61
N SER A 73 -6.99 -17.23 -1.78
CA SER A 73 -5.93 -17.53 -2.74
C SER A 73 -4.58 -17.15 -2.11
N LEU A 74 -3.51 -17.87 -2.48
CA LEU A 74 -2.14 -17.51 -2.06
C LEU A 74 -1.82 -16.05 -2.40
N LYS A 75 -2.41 -15.52 -3.49
CA LYS A 75 -2.30 -14.10 -3.84
C LYS A 75 -2.91 -13.21 -2.76
N ASP A 76 -4.09 -13.51 -2.25
CA ASP A 76 -4.76 -12.67 -1.25
C ASP A 76 -3.95 -12.58 0.06
N ILE A 77 -3.26 -13.66 0.43
CA ILE A 77 -2.36 -13.71 1.58
C ILE A 77 -1.20 -12.73 1.37
N VAL A 78 -0.52 -12.82 0.22
CA VAL A 78 0.60 -11.95 -0.14
C VAL A 78 0.19 -10.47 -0.13
N HIS A 79 -0.94 -10.11 -0.75
CA HIS A 79 -1.39 -8.70 -0.77
C HIS A 79 -1.73 -8.19 0.62
N LYS A 80 -2.27 -9.04 1.50
CA LYS A 80 -2.59 -8.68 2.88
C LYS A 80 -1.32 -8.43 3.71
N GLU A 81 -0.32 -9.29 3.58
CA GLU A 81 0.97 -9.14 4.26
C GLU A 81 1.72 -7.90 3.76
N ALA A 82 1.78 -7.73 2.45
CA ALA A 82 2.35 -6.54 1.82
C ALA A 82 1.63 -5.26 2.26
N ALA A 83 0.29 -5.26 2.33
CA ALA A 83 -0.48 -4.13 2.85
C ALA A 83 -0.11 -3.80 4.31
N ARG A 84 0.05 -4.79 5.18
CA ARG A 84 0.50 -4.57 6.58
C ARG A 84 1.87 -3.94 6.64
N SER A 85 2.80 -4.43 5.82
CA SER A 85 4.15 -3.88 5.71
C SER A 85 4.12 -2.43 5.23
N VAL A 86 3.32 -2.13 4.20
CA VAL A 86 3.07 -0.76 3.69
C VAL A 86 2.56 0.16 4.79
N ILE A 87 1.54 -0.25 5.55
CA ILE A 87 1.01 0.57 6.66
C ILE A 87 2.09 0.83 7.70
N LYS A 88 2.88 -0.17 8.09
CA LYS A 88 3.99 0.00 9.03
C LYS A 88 5.03 0.99 8.53
N HIS A 89 5.36 0.95 7.23
CA HIS A 89 6.28 1.91 6.62
C HIS A 89 5.69 3.32 6.55
N LEU A 90 4.43 3.45 6.13
CA LEU A 90 3.73 4.73 6.09
C LEU A 90 3.59 5.36 7.48
N GLU A 91 3.30 4.57 8.51
CA GLU A 91 3.26 5.04 9.89
C GLU A 91 4.62 5.53 10.36
N LYS A 92 5.71 4.82 10.04
CA LYS A 92 7.08 5.27 10.39
C LYS A 92 7.42 6.60 9.73
N VAL A 93 7.19 6.71 8.42
CA VAL A 93 7.47 7.94 7.65
C VAL A 93 6.60 9.09 8.17
N THR A 94 5.30 8.83 8.34
CA THR A 94 4.36 9.86 8.82
C THR A 94 4.61 10.25 10.26
N THR A 95 5.05 9.34 11.14
CA THR A 95 5.36 9.68 12.54
C THR A 95 6.67 10.47 12.65
N ALA A 96 7.69 10.09 11.87
CA ALA A 96 8.95 10.83 11.81
C ALA A 96 8.75 12.25 11.25
N ASP A 97 7.88 12.39 10.26
CA ASP A 97 7.64 13.63 9.52
C ASP A 97 6.20 14.17 9.73
N GLN A 98 5.64 14.01 10.93
CA GLN A 98 4.21 14.23 11.20
C GLN A 98 3.69 15.63 10.87
N ALA A 99 4.57 16.63 10.86
CA ALA A 99 4.24 18.00 10.47
C ALA A 99 4.58 18.34 9.01
N LYS A 100 5.31 17.47 8.30
CA LYS A 100 5.79 17.71 6.93
C LYS A 100 4.68 17.55 5.91
N TYR A 101 3.99 16.40 5.92
CA TYR A 101 2.98 16.07 4.91
C TYR A 101 1.57 16.39 5.41
N LYS A 102 0.80 17.13 4.62
CA LYS A 102 -0.63 17.36 4.92
C LYS A 102 -1.56 16.40 4.19
N GLU A 103 -1.07 15.79 3.12
CA GLU A 103 -1.86 14.95 2.23
C GLU A 103 -1.08 13.68 1.87
N LEU A 104 -1.77 12.56 1.81
CA LEU A 104 -1.28 11.27 1.33
C LEU A 104 -2.09 10.84 0.12
N ILE A 105 -1.39 10.45 -0.95
CA ILE A 105 -1.98 9.91 -2.16
C ILE A 105 -1.48 8.49 -2.33
N ILE A 106 -2.41 7.54 -2.46
CA ILE A 106 -2.09 6.12 -2.59
C ILE A 106 -2.37 5.69 -4.03
N VAL A 107 -1.37 5.11 -4.68
CA VAL A 107 -1.47 4.56 -6.04
C VAL A 107 -1.12 3.09 -5.96
N ALA A 108 -2.07 2.21 -6.25
CA ALA A 108 -1.81 0.77 -6.29
C ALA A 108 -2.83 0.08 -7.19
N GLU A 109 -2.57 -1.19 -7.53
CA GLU A 109 -3.57 -2.01 -8.19
C GLU A 109 -4.85 -2.16 -7.34
N PRO A 110 -6.03 -2.38 -7.96
CA PRO A 110 -7.31 -2.44 -7.25
C PRO A 110 -7.33 -3.44 -6.08
N GLN A 111 -6.70 -4.61 -6.24
CA GLN A 111 -6.63 -5.64 -5.21
C GLN A 111 -5.82 -5.16 -4.00
N MET A 112 -4.63 -4.62 -4.24
CA MET A 112 -3.77 -4.05 -3.20
C MET A 112 -4.45 -2.89 -2.47
N LEU A 113 -5.11 -1.97 -3.19
CA LEU A 113 -5.88 -0.90 -2.54
C LEU A 113 -6.96 -1.44 -1.60
N GLY A 114 -7.63 -2.53 -2.00
CA GLY A 114 -8.60 -3.22 -1.16
C GLY A 114 -7.99 -3.71 0.15
N CYS A 115 -6.81 -4.33 0.10
CA CYS A 115 -6.08 -4.80 1.27
C CYS A 115 -5.58 -3.63 2.15
N VAL A 116 -5.00 -2.59 1.53
CA VAL A 116 -4.52 -1.39 2.23
C VAL A 116 -5.66 -0.69 2.96
N ARG A 117 -6.83 -0.54 2.33
CA ARG A 117 -8.04 0.04 2.96
C ARG A 117 -8.49 -0.70 4.21
N GLN A 118 -8.32 -2.02 4.27
CA GLN A 118 -8.71 -2.83 5.42
C GLN A 118 -7.74 -2.69 6.59
N GLU A 119 -6.44 -2.51 6.31
CA GLU A 119 -5.39 -2.42 7.32
C GLU A 119 -5.08 -0.96 7.73
N LEU A 120 -5.65 0.03 7.03
CA LEU A 120 -5.49 1.45 7.32
C LEU A 120 -6.07 1.83 8.69
N LYS A 121 -5.21 2.39 9.57
CA LYS A 121 -5.65 2.96 10.85
C LYS A 121 -6.25 4.36 10.67
N ASN A 122 -7.12 4.75 11.60
CA ASN A 122 -7.88 6.01 11.56
C ASN A 122 -7.00 7.28 11.41
N GLY A 123 -5.74 7.25 11.87
CA GLY A 123 -4.82 8.38 11.71
C GLY A 123 -4.42 8.62 10.25
N LEU A 124 -3.91 7.59 9.58
CA LEU A 124 -3.53 7.68 8.15
C LEU A 124 -4.74 7.94 7.26
N LYS A 125 -5.90 7.34 7.59
CA LYS A 125 -7.13 7.52 6.82
C LYS A 125 -7.58 8.99 6.70
N LYS A 126 -7.28 9.83 7.69
CA LYS A 126 -7.58 11.27 7.66
C LYS A 126 -6.66 12.07 6.74
N MET A 127 -5.44 11.57 6.49
CA MET A 127 -4.47 12.21 5.62
C MET A 127 -4.63 11.82 4.16
N ILE A 128 -5.29 10.69 3.88
CA ILE A 128 -5.51 10.22 2.51
C ILE A 128 -6.48 11.16 1.80
N THR A 129 -6.01 11.85 0.78
CA THR A 129 -6.83 12.76 -0.03
C THR A 129 -7.23 12.15 -1.36
N LYS A 130 -6.45 11.20 -1.88
CA LYS A 130 -6.72 10.54 -3.17
C LYS A 130 -6.20 9.11 -3.19
N GLU A 131 -6.98 8.22 -3.79
CA GLU A 131 -6.60 6.83 -4.04
C GLU A 131 -6.79 6.54 -5.53
N ILE A 132 -5.78 5.94 -6.17
CA ILE A 132 -5.75 5.71 -7.61
C ILE A 132 -5.50 4.24 -7.86
N ALA A 133 -6.50 3.57 -8.43
CA ALA A 133 -6.47 2.16 -8.76
C ALA A 133 -5.70 1.91 -10.08
N LYS A 134 -4.38 2.09 -10.05
CA LYS A 134 -3.47 1.84 -11.17
C LYS A 134 -2.17 1.23 -10.64
N ASP A 135 -1.63 0.26 -11.38
CA ASP A 135 -0.25 -0.17 -11.19
C ASP A 135 0.67 0.79 -11.96
N LEU A 136 1.51 1.53 -11.23
CA LEU A 136 2.48 2.46 -11.79
C LEU A 136 3.90 2.23 -11.26
N VAL A 137 4.15 1.08 -10.65
CA VAL A 137 5.38 0.83 -9.88
C VAL A 137 6.61 0.77 -10.81
N GLN A 138 6.43 0.32 -12.05
CA GLN A 138 7.49 0.25 -13.07
C GLN A 138 7.48 1.45 -14.04
N HIS A 139 6.62 2.43 -13.79
CA HIS A 139 6.46 3.58 -14.68
C HIS A 139 7.37 4.75 -14.27
N SER A 140 7.62 5.66 -15.23
CA SER A 140 8.41 6.87 -14.97
C SER A 140 7.68 7.84 -14.03
N VAL A 141 8.44 8.73 -13.40
CA VAL A 141 7.89 9.79 -12.54
C VAL A 141 6.82 10.63 -13.27
N ASP A 142 7.04 10.97 -14.54
CA ASP A 142 6.07 11.68 -15.37
C ASP A 142 4.74 10.94 -15.57
N ALA A 143 4.77 9.60 -15.57
CA ALA A 143 3.56 8.80 -15.69
C ALA A 143 2.80 8.76 -14.36
N VAL A 144 3.53 8.68 -13.24
CA VAL A 144 2.96 8.81 -11.88
C VAL A 144 2.35 10.20 -11.69
N GLU A 145 3.07 11.26 -12.04
CA GLU A 145 2.60 12.64 -11.93
C GLU A 145 1.32 12.86 -12.75
N ARG A 146 1.32 12.41 -14.01
CA ARG A 146 0.12 12.47 -14.85
C ARG A 146 -1.04 11.70 -14.26
N ALA A 147 -0.83 10.49 -13.78
CA ALA A 147 -1.92 9.72 -13.18
C ALA A 147 -2.47 10.34 -11.89
N VAL A 148 -1.61 11.01 -11.12
CA VAL A 148 -1.97 11.62 -9.84
C VAL A 148 -2.67 12.97 -10.00
N PHE A 149 -2.20 13.81 -10.93
CA PHE A 149 -2.66 15.19 -11.06
C PHE A 149 -3.46 15.48 -12.33
N SER A 150 -3.66 14.52 -13.25
CA SER A 150 -4.64 14.65 -14.34
C SER A 150 -6.08 14.67 -13.82
#